data_AF-A0AAW3B7A8-F1
#
_entry.id   AF-A0AAW3B7A8-F1
#
_cell.length_a   1.000
_cell.length_b   1.000
_cell.length_c   1.000
_cell.angle_alpha   90.00
_cell.angle_beta   90.00
_cell.angle_gamma   90.00
#
_symmetry.space_group_name_H-M   'P 1'
#
loop_
_entity.id
_entity.type
_entity.pdbx_description
1 polymer ?
#
loop_
_entity_poly.entity_id
_entity_poly.type
_entity_poly.pdbx_seq_one_letter_code
_entity_poly.pdbx_strand_id
1 'polypeptide(L)'
;MVADSLSQILSQVIDDVSFSQTHTASDDFRVYPKSSIDSVHTLQQEQRKRVEQTYGARAPSPDFLGSQLLAEYRGEAASLQLAKESGDPNFPTSISRMTGEQSKQFKKDMKQRIHEWEAAVRNATGQTDVYPDQKASLRSIYELYRATKMKVLGAESSVAGSRDGSQSAAAQAAGASSAPASSVGGARADSTRLSSSAAKDGTTGFARASLGTATAAGGGSDWIQRIERVPLGTEDVSTMPEDALQTEKRSLKQVLHRFESDFEKYNGMRPGRHDRHGFTAEYHRYGELKNELTRRSQKN
;
A
#
# COMPACT_ATOMS: atom_id res chain seq x y z
N MET A 1 -16.96 -25.17 -82.42
CA MET A 1 -17.95 -24.56 -81.50
C MET A 1 -17.74 -24.93 -80.02
N VAL A 2 -16.73 -25.72 -79.63
CA VAL A 2 -16.51 -26.15 -78.23
C VAL A 2 -15.69 -25.15 -77.40
N ALA A 3 -14.90 -24.29 -78.05
CA ALA A 3 -14.04 -23.30 -77.38
C ALA A 3 -14.84 -22.22 -76.64
N ASP A 4 -16.03 -21.85 -77.13
CA ASP A 4 -16.90 -20.86 -76.48
C ASP A 4 -17.43 -21.36 -75.13
N SER A 5 -17.90 -22.61 -75.06
CA SER A 5 -18.46 -23.16 -73.83
C SER A 5 -17.45 -23.24 -72.68
N LEU A 6 -16.19 -23.59 -72.97
CA LEU A 6 -15.12 -23.58 -71.97
C LEU A 6 -14.79 -22.18 -71.50
N SER A 7 -14.74 -21.20 -72.42
CA SER A 7 -14.50 -19.80 -72.06
C SER A 7 -15.63 -19.20 -71.20
N GLN A 8 -16.87 -19.63 -71.44
CA GLN A 8 -18.05 -19.20 -70.70
C GLN A 8 -18.07 -19.81 -69.29
N ILE A 9 -17.71 -21.09 -69.15
CA ILE A 9 -17.54 -21.75 -67.84
C ILE A 9 -16.42 -21.08 -67.04
N LEU A 10 -15.28 -20.80 -67.67
CA LEU A 10 -14.17 -20.09 -67.02
C LEU A 10 -14.57 -18.71 -66.51
N SER A 11 -15.31 -17.95 -67.32
CA SER A 11 -15.80 -16.63 -66.94
C SER A 11 -16.76 -16.71 -65.74
N GLN A 12 -17.70 -17.67 -65.76
CA GLN A 12 -18.62 -17.90 -64.66
C GLN A 12 -17.89 -18.27 -63.36
N VAL A 13 -16.89 -19.15 -63.44
CA VAL A 13 -16.10 -19.54 -62.26
C VAL A 13 -15.33 -18.36 -61.69
N ILE A 14 -14.78 -17.48 -62.54
CA ILE A 14 -14.08 -16.26 -62.09
C ILE A 14 -15.05 -15.31 -61.38
N ASP A 15 -16.25 -15.12 -61.92
CA ASP A 15 -17.28 -14.28 -61.29
C ASP A 15 -17.75 -14.86 -59.96
N ASP A 16 -18.01 -16.17 -59.89
CA ASP A 16 -18.46 -16.87 -58.68
C ASP A 16 -17.40 -16.81 -57.57
N VAL A 17 -16.12 -17.00 -57.92
CA VAL A 17 -15.00 -16.90 -56.99
C VAL A 17 -14.81 -15.47 -56.51
N SER A 18 -14.88 -14.48 -57.41
CA SER A 18 -14.75 -13.06 -57.08
C SER A 18 -15.88 -12.56 -56.18
N PHE A 19 -17.11 -13.05 -56.42
CA PHE A 19 -18.27 -12.77 -55.58
C PHE A 19 -18.10 -13.39 -54.19
N SER A 20 -17.70 -14.65 -54.10
CA SER A 20 -17.44 -15.35 -52.83
C SER A 20 -16.29 -14.73 -52.03
N GLN A 21 -15.35 -14.08 -52.71
CA GLN A 21 -14.25 -13.36 -52.07
C GLN A 21 -14.72 -12.10 -51.35
N THR A 22 -15.73 -11.41 -51.88
CA THR A 22 -16.20 -10.09 -51.39
C THR A 22 -17.49 -10.15 -50.58
N HIS A 23 -18.30 -11.21 -50.73
CA HIS A 23 -19.61 -11.34 -50.11
C HIS A 23 -19.71 -12.59 -49.23
N THR A 24 -20.63 -12.56 -48.27
CA THR A 24 -21.02 -13.74 -47.47
C THR A 24 -22.53 -13.94 -47.58
N ALA A 25 -22.95 -15.20 -47.60
CA ALA A 25 -24.34 -15.57 -47.40
C ALA A 25 -24.62 -15.71 -45.89
N SER A 26 -25.70 -15.10 -45.43
CA SER A 26 -26.25 -15.30 -44.09
C SER A 26 -27.07 -16.59 -44.02
N ASP A 27 -27.40 -17.07 -42.82
CA ASP A 27 -28.27 -18.23 -42.59
C ASP A 27 -29.65 -18.12 -43.29
N ASP A 28 -30.15 -16.89 -43.48
CA ASP A 28 -31.40 -16.62 -44.23
C ASP A 28 -31.18 -16.45 -45.75
N PHE A 29 -30.06 -16.94 -46.30
CA PHE A 29 -29.67 -16.87 -47.72
C PHE A 29 -29.52 -15.46 -48.31
N ARG A 30 -29.52 -14.43 -47.46
CA ARG A 30 -29.23 -13.05 -47.88
C ARG A 30 -27.74 -12.84 -48.04
N VAL A 31 -27.37 -12.15 -49.12
CA VAL A 31 -25.96 -11.88 -49.43
C VAL A 31 -25.57 -10.47 -49.02
N TYR A 32 -24.51 -10.34 -48.24
CA TYR A 32 -23.98 -9.06 -47.79
C TYR A 32 -22.50 -8.92 -48.18
N PRO A 33 -22.03 -7.71 -48.52
CA PRO A 33 -20.61 -7.43 -48.64
C PRO A 33 -19.91 -7.67 -47.31
N LYS A 34 -18.77 -8.37 -47.32
CA LYS A 34 -17.93 -8.61 -46.12
C LYS A 34 -17.56 -7.31 -45.41
N SER A 35 -17.26 -6.25 -46.16
CA SER A 35 -16.96 -4.93 -45.63
C SER A 35 -18.10 -4.32 -44.80
N SER A 36 -19.36 -4.61 -45.17
CA SER A 36 -20.53 -4.17 -44.41
C SER A 36 -20.64 -4.93 -43.09
N ILE A 37 -20.34 -6.23 -43.10
CA ILE A 37 -20.35 -7.07 -41.89
C ILE A 37 -19.24 -6.63 -40.94
N ASP A 38 -18.03 -6.40 -41.45
CA ASP A 38 -16.90 -5.90 -40.67
C ASP A 38 -17.19 -4.53 -40.04
N SER A 39 -17.84 -3.64 -40.80
CA SER A 39 -18.30 -2.35 -40.29
C SER A 39 -19.31 -2.50 -39.15
N VAL A 40 -20.26 -3.44 -39.28
CA VAL A 40 -21.25 -3.70 -38.23
C VAL A 40 -20.58 -4.31 -36.99
N HIS A 41 -19.65 -5.25 -37.13
CA HIS A 41 -18.89 -5.80 -36.01
C HIS A 41 -18.05 -4.73 -35.30
N THR A 42 -17.40 -3.85 -36.06
CA THR A 42 -16.65 -2.72 -35.51
C THR A 42 -17.58 -1.79 -34.72
N LEU A 43 -18.76 -1.48 -35.26
CA LEU A 43 -19.77 -0.67 -34.58
C LEU A 43 -20.28 -1.34 -33.30
N GLN A 44 -20.57 -2.64 -33.35
CA GLN A 44 -21.02 -3.42 -32.19
C GLN A 44 -19.95 -3.47 -31.10
N GLN A 45 -18.68 -3.65 -31.48
CA GLN A 45 -17.56 -3.64 -30.55
C GLN A 45 -17.41 -2.27 -29.88
N GLU A 46 -17.54 -1.20 -30.66
CA GLU A 46 -17.45 0.16 -30.12
C GLU A 46 -18.65 0.50 -29.23
N GLN A 47 -19.87 0.10 -29.60
CA GLN A 47 -21.04 0.26 -28.72
C GLN A 47 -20.84 -0.49 -27.41
N ARG A 48 -20.34 -1.73 -27.45
CA ARG A 48 -20.01 -2.50 -26.24
C ARG A 48 -18.97 -1.78 -25.39
N LYS A 49 -17.91 -1.26 -26.01
CA LYS A 49 -16.86 -0.50 -25.32
C LYS A 49 -17.41 0.76 -24.65
N ARG A 50 -18.30 1.50 -25.31
CA ARG A 50 -18.97 2.67 -24.72
C ARG A 50 -19.85 2.30 -23.54
N VAL A 51 -20.61 1.21 -23.65
CA VAL A 51 -21.44 0.70 -22.56
C VAL A 51 -20.57 0.30 -21.38
N GLU A 52 -19.47 -0.41 -21.61
CA GLU A 52 -18.54 -0.81 -20.56
C GLU A 52 -17.82 0.39 -19.92
N GLN A 53 -17.46 1.41 -20.70
CA GLN A 53 -16.87 2.64 -20.15
C GLN A 53 -17.87 3.47 -19.33
N THR A 54 -19.14 3.48 -19.73
CA THR A 54 -20.18 4.33 -19.11
C THR A 54 -20.83 3.64 -17.91
N TYR A 55 -21.09 2.34 -18.02
CA TYR A 55 -21.90 1.55 -17.08
C TYR A 55 -21.18 0.30 -16.56
N GLY A 56 -19.95 0.04 -17.00
CA GLY A 56 -19.17 -1.09 -16.52
C GLY A 56 -18.74 -0.93 -15.06
N ALA A 57 -18.24 -2.02 -14.49
CA ALA A 57 -17.78 -2.05 -13.11
C ALA A 57 -16.65 -1.02 -12.91
N ARG A 58 -16.95 0.03 -12.14
CA ARG A 58 -15.95 1.04 -11.81
C ARG A 58 -15.07 0.52 -10.68
N ALA A 59 -13.76 0.68 -10.83
CA ALA A 59 -12.83 0.42 -9.73
C ALA A 59 -13.24 1.25 -8.51
N PRO A 60 -13.21 0.66 -7.29
CA PRO A 60 -13.59 1.36 -6.08
C PRO A 60 -12.69 2.59 -5.87
N SER A 61 -13.28 3.69 -5.42
CA SER A 61 -12.51 4.93 -5.20
C SER A 61 -11.53 4.76 -4.03
N PRO A 62 -10.42 5.53 -4.02
CA PRO A 62 -9.48 5.51 -2.89
C PRO A 62 -10.16 5.84 -1.57
N ASP A 63 -11.09 6.79 -1.56
CA ASP A 63 -11.81 7.21 -0.35
C ASP A 63 -12.75 6.12 0.17
N PHE A 64 -13.42 5.41 -0.74
CA PHE A 64 -14.29 4.28 -0.40
C PHE A 64 -13.46 3.15 0.23
N LEU A 65 -12.37 2.74 -0.44
CA LEU A 65 -11.47 1.71 0.09
C LEU A 65 -10.88 2.14 1.43
N GLY A 66 -10.42 3.39 1.55
CA GLY A 66 -9.85 3.90 2.81
C GLY A 66 -10.86 3.86 3.95
N SER A 67 -12.10 4.28 3.70
CA SER A 67 -13.19 4.22 4.67
C SER A 67 -13.54 2.77 5.04
N GLN A 68 -13.52 1.86 4.07
CA GLN A 68 -13.74 0.43 4.30
C GLN A 68 -12.64 -0.17 5.19
N LEU A 69 -11.36 0.13 4.92
CA LEU A 69 -10.23 -0.31 5.76
C LEU A 69 -10.37 0.21 7.19
N LEU A 70 -10.71 1.49 7.36
CA LEU A 70 -10.92 2.09 8.68
C LEU A 70 -12.08 1.44 9.42
N ALA A 71 -13.18 1.11 8.73
CA ALA A 71 -14.34 0.47 9.33
C ALA A 71 -14.05 -0.99 9.72
N GLU A 72 -13.40 -1.75 8.83
CA GLU A 72 -13.11 -3.18 9.01
C GLU A 72 -12.17 -3.43 10.18
N TYR A 73 -11.14 -2.59 10.37
CA TYR A 73 -10.13 -2.73 11.41
C TYR A 73 -10.28 -1.76 12.58
N ARG A 74 -11.45 -1.11 12.71
CA ARG A 74 -11.70 -0.07 13.73
C ARG A 74 -11.44 -0.59 15.14
N GLY A 75 -11.91 -1.79 15.45
CA GLY A 75 -11.85 -2.36 16.80
C GLY A 75 -10.41 -2.66 17.24
N GLU A 76 -9.62 -3.27 16.36
CA GLU A 76 -8.24 -3.62 16.62
C GLU A 76 -7.34 -2.38 16.67
N ALA A 77 -7.58 -1.40 15.78
CA ALA A 77 -6.88 -0.12 15.79
C ALA A 77 -7.15 0.66 17.09
N ALA A 78 -8.41 0.75 17.51
CA ALA A 78 -8.79 1.41 18.76
C ALA A 78 -8.19 0.70 19.99
N SER A 79 -8.19 -0.63 20.00
CA SER A 79 -7.58 -1.42 21.08
C SER A 79 -6.07 -1.19 21.18
N LEU A 80 -5.36 -1.08 20.04
CA LEU A 80 -3.95 -0.74 20.01
C LEU A 80 -3.68 0.69 20.49
N GLN A 81 -4.54 1.64 20.12
CA GLN A 81 -4.42 3.02 20.57
C GLN A 81 -4.63 3.14 22.08
N LEU A 82 -5.64 2.46 22.64
CA LEU A 82 -5.87 2.41 24.07
C LEU A 82 -4.69 1.82 24.84
N ALA A 83 -4.02 0.81 24.27
CA ALA A 83 -2.79 0.24 24.83
C ALA A 83 -1.61 1.22 24.84
N LYS A 84 -1.53 2.12 23.85
CA LYS A 84 -0.51 3.18 23.84
C LYS A 84 -0.82 4.25 24.88
N GLU A 85 -2.10 4.61 25.02
CA GLU A 85 -2.59 5.62 25.96
C GLU A 85 -2.46 5.15 27.42
N SER A 86 -2.62 3.84 27.68
CA SER A 86 -2.47 3.27 29.01
C SER A 86 -1.01 3.24 29.51
N GLY A 87 -0.03 3.25 28.60
CA GLY A 87 1.39 3.17 28.91
C GLY A 87 1.84 1.82 29.48
N ASP A 88 0.95 0.83 29.59
CA ASP A 88 1.26 -0.51 30.10
C ASP A 88 1.76 -1.40 28.95
N PRO A 89 3.02 -1.89 29.00
CA PRO A 89 3.56 -2.79 27.97
C PRO A 89 2.80 -4.13 27.87
N ASN A 90 2.04 -4.52 28.89
CA ASN A 90 1.24 -5.74 28.92
C ASN A 90 -0.25 -5.48 28.66
N PHE A 91 -0.63 -4.27 28.23
CA PHE A 91 -2.03 -3.95 28.00
C PHE A 91 -2.65 -4.90 26.93
N PRO A 92 -3.79 -5.54 27.22
CA PRO A 92 -4.35 -6.54 26.33
C PRO A 92 -4.94 -5.89 25.08
N THR A 93 -4.29 -6.11 23.93
CA THR A 93 -4.83 -5.70 22.63
C THR A 93 -5.65 -6.82 21.98
N SER A 94 -6.57 -6.46 21.08
CA SER A 94 -7.29 -7.44 20.24
C SER A 94 -6.31 -8.35 19.48
N ILE A 95 -5.20 -7.80 18.99
CA ILE A 95 -4.16 -8.58 18.30
C ILE A 95 -3.47 -9.53 19.28
N SER A 96 -3.22 -9.15 20.54
CA SER A 96 -2.57 -10.02 21.54
C SER A 96 -3.35 -11.31 21.78
N ARG A 97 -4.68 -11.29 21.64
CA ARG A 97 -5.56 -12.45 21.84
C ARG A 97 -5.58 -13.43 20.66
N MET A 98 -5.13 -12.99 19.47
CA MET A 98 -5.11 -13.85 18.28
C MET A 98 -4.06 -14.97 18.41
N THR A 99 -4.34 -16.15 17.87
CA THR A 99 -3.33 -17.21 17.73
C THR A 99 -2.24 -16.80 16.72
N GLY A 100 -1.14 -17.55 16.69
CA GLY A 100 -0.05 -17.32 15.72
C GLY A 100 -0.55 -17.36 14.28
N GLU A 101 -1.38 -18.35 13.94
CA GLU A 101 -1.94 -18.50 12.60
C GLU A 101 -2.94 -17.39 12.26
N GLN A 102 -3.83 -17.04 13.19
CA GLN A 102 -4.74 -15.90 13.03
C GLN A 102 -3.97 -14.60 12.79
N SER A 103 -2.85 -14.39 13.48
CA SER A 103 -2.02 -13.19 13.31
C SER A 103 -1.33 -13.14 11.95
N LYS A 104 -0.92 -14.30 11.40
CA LYS A 104 -0.34 -14.41 10.06
C LYS A 104 -1.37 -14.09 8.98
N GLN A 105 -2.55 -14.67 9.09
CA GLN A 105 -3.65 -14.43 8.16
C GLN A 105 -4.12 -12.96 8.23
N PHE A 106 -4.33 -12.43 9.43
CA PHE A 106 -4.70 -11.04 9.65
C PHE A 106 -3.68 -10.04 9.05
N LYS A 107 -2.38 -10.29 9.25
CA LYS A 107 -1.31 -9.50 8.62
C LYS A 107 -1.36 -9.57 7.09
N LYS A 108 -1.62 -10.75 6.52
CA LYS A 108 -1.69 -10.96 5.07
C LYS A 108 -2.88 -10.20 4.48
N ASP A 109 -4.06 -10.35 5.06
CA ASP A 109 -5.28 -9.72 4.58
C ASP A 109 -5.20 -8.21 4.67
N MET A 110 -4.73 -7.69 5.80
CA MET A 110 -4.53 -6.24 5.96
C MET A 110 -3.51 -5.67 4.96
N LYS A 111 -2.42 -6.39 4.71
CA LYS A 111 -1.44 -5.98 3.68
C LYS A 111 -2.07 -5.93 2.30
N GLN A 112 -2.88 -6.94 1.96
CA GLN A 112 -3.59 -6.99 0.69
C GLN A 112 -4.53 -5.81 0.52
N ARG A 113 -5.33 -5.49 1.55
CA ARG A 113 -6.24 -4.34 1.58
C ARG A 113 -5.51 -3.01 1.46
N ILE A 114 -4.38 -2.86 2.16
CA ILE A 114 -3.54 -1.65 2.04
C ILE A 114 -3.01 -1.51 0.61
N HIS A 115 -2.54 -2.58 -0.01
CA HIS A 115 -2.07 -2.53 -1.40
C HIS A 115 -3.19 -2.22 -2.40
N GLU A 116 -4.39 -2.76 -2.18
CA GLU A 116 -5.58 -2.46 -2.98
C GLU A 116 -5.90 -0.96 -2.93
N TRP A 117 -5.91 -0.38 -1.72
CA TRP A 117 -6.08 1.05 -1.53
C TRP A 117 -4.95 1.87 -2.18
N GLU A 118 -3.68 1.49 -1.96
CA GLU A 118 -2.54 2.20 -2.55
C GLU A 118 -2.58 2.16 -4.09
N ALA A 119 -3.00 1.04 -4.68
CA ALA A 119 -3.20 0.94 -6.12
C ALA A 119 -4.31 1.86 -6.61
N ALA A 120 -5.43 1.96 -5.89
CA ALA A 120 -6.49 2.91 -6.21
C ALA A 120 -6.00 4.36 -6.12
N VAL A 121 -5.22 4.72 -5.10
CA VAL A 121 -4.64 6.07 -4.96
C VAL A 121 -3.74 6.40 -6.14
N ARG A 122 -2.83 5.49 -6.52
CA ARG A 122 -1.96 5.68 -7.69
C ARG A 122 -2.76 5.86 -8.97
N ASN A 123 -3.78 5.03 -9.18
CA ASN A 123 -4.64 5.12 -10.35
C ASN A 123 -5.44 6.44 -10.40
N ALA A 124 -5.91 6.93 -9.25
CA ALA A 124 -6.69 8.16 -9.16
C ALA A 124 -5.82 9.44 -9.29
N THR A 125 -4.58 9.39 -8.81
CA THR A 125 -3.67 10.55 -8.80
C THR A 125 -2.70 10.57 -9.97
N GLY A 126 -2.57 9.46 -10.70
CA GLY A 126 -1.56 9.27 -11.75
C GLY A 126 -0.13 9.17 -11.22
N GLN A 127 0.05 8.98 -9.92
CA GLN A 127 1.36 8.93 -9.26
C GLN A 127 1.93 7.52 -9.25
N THR A 128 3.26 7.40 -9.36
CA THR A 128 3.97 6.12 -9.25
C THR A 128 3.95 5.56 -7.82
N ASP A 129 3.90 6.44 -6.83
CA ASP A 129 3.94 6.10 -5.40
C ASP A 129 2.91 6.91 -4.61
N VAL A 130 2.53 6.38 -3.44
CA VAL A 130 1.60 7.03 -2.50
C VAL A 130 2.39 7.82 -1.46
N TYR A 131 2.19 9.14 -1.42
CA TYR A 131 2.93 10.04 -0.54
C TYR A 131 2.52 9.93 0.93
N PRO A 132 3.39 10.29 1.90
CA PRO A 132 3.09 10.21 3.33
C PRO A 132 1.82 10.94 3.76
N ASP A 133 1.51 12.08 3.15
CA ASP A 133 0.31 12.86 3.46
C ASP A 133 -0.98 12.12 3.11
N GLN A 134 -0.98 11.38 2.00
CA GLN A 134 -2.10 10.52 1.60
C GLN A 134 -2.26 9.34 2.56
N LYS A 135 -1.15 8.79 3.08
CA LYS A 135 -1.17 7.71 4.07
C LYS A 135 -1.59 8.17 5.47
N ALA A 136 -1.58 9.48 5.73
CA ALA A 136 -1.90 10.03 7.05
C ALA A 136 -3.33 9.69 7.50
N SER A 137 -4.28 9.60 6.56
CA SER A 137 -5.67 9.21 6.82
C SER A 137 -5.80 7.76 7.31
N LEU A 138 -4.85 6.89 6.94
CA LEU A 138 -4.80 5.48 7.34
C LEU A 138 -3.70 5.19 8.37
N ARG A 139 -3.17 6.21 9.05
CA ARG A 139 -2.07 6.06 10.01
C ARG A 139 -2.34 4.97 11.06
N SER A 140 -3.55 4.92 11.61
CA SER A 140 -3.97 3.90 12.58
C SER A 140 -3.88 2.48 12.01
N ILE A 141 -4.21 2.29 10.73
CA ILE A 141 -4.12 1.00 10.02
C ILE A 141 -2.67 0.59 9.79
N TYR A 142 -1.80 1.52 9.37
CA TYR A 142 -0.36 1.23 9.21
C TYR A 142 0.32 0.89 10.54
N GLU A 143 -0.08 1.55 11.63
CA GLU A 143 0.39 1.21 12.97
C GLU A 143 -0.08 -0.18 13.42
N LEU A 144 -1.34 -0.50 13.16
CA LEU A 144 -1.92 -1.81 13.45
C LEU A 144 -1.20 -2.93 12.67
N TYR A 145 -0.93 -2.69 11.39
CA TYR A 145 -0.15 -3.59 10.55
C TYR A 145 1.25 -3.82 11.14
N ARG A 146 1.92 -2.74 11.56
CA ARG A 146 3.26 -2.82 12.15
C ARG A 146 3.25 -3.60 13.46
N ALA A 147 2.28 -3.37 14.34
CA ALA A 147 2.14 -4.10 15.60
C ALA A 147 1.92 -5.60 15.35
N THR A 148 1.00 -5.95 14.45
CA THR A 148 0.75 -7.33 14.05
C THR A 148 2.00 -7.98 13.44
N LYS A 149 2.70 -7.26 12.56
CA LYS A 149 3.95 -7.74 11.95
C LYS A 149 5.01 -8.06 12.99
N MET A 150 5.20 -7.19 13.99
CA MET A 150 6.16 -7.42 15.08
C MET A 150 5.77 -8.62 15.93
N LYS A 151 4.47 -8.81 16.22
CA LYS A 151 3.97 -9.99 16.92
C LYS A 151 4.26 -11.28 16.15
N VAL A 152 3.96 -11.32 14.85
CA VAL A 152 4.21 -12.51 14.01
C VAL A 152 5.70 -12.85 13.99
N LEU A 153 6.57 -11.86 13.83
CA LEU A 153 8.03 -12.08 13.85
C LEU A 153 8.52 -12.56 15.22
N GLY A 154 8.00 -11.99 16.32
CA GLY A 154 8.33 -12.43 17.68
C GLY A 154 7.88 -13.87 17.95
N ALA A 155 6.69 -14.26 17.50
CA ALA A 155 6.19 -15.62 17.62
C ALA A 155 7.05 -16.64 16.85
N GLU A 156 7.57 -16.26 15.67
CA GLU A 156 8.46 -17.13 14.88
C GLU A 156 9.83 -17.31 15.54
N SER A 157 10.36 -16.28 16.20
CA SER A 157 11.59 -16.39 17.01
C SER A 157 11.40 -17.27 18.26
N SER A 158 10.23 -17.22 18.90
CA SER A 158 9.92 -18.08 20.06
C SER A 158 9.74 -19.56 19.67
N VAL A 159 9.19 -19.86 18.49
CA VAL A 159 9.05 -21.25 18.01
C VAL A 159 10.40 -21.84 17.58
N ALA A 160 11.32 -21.03 17.06
CA ALA A 160 12.68 -21.48 16.71
C ALA A 160 13.56 -21.79 17.94
N GLY A 161 13.28 -21.17 19.09
CA GLY A 161 13.94 -21.45 20.37
C GLY A 161 13.30 -22.57 21.20
N SER A 162 12.16 -23.11 20.77
CA SER A 162 11.39 -24.11 21.52
C SER A 162 11.53 -25.52 20.92
N ARG A 163 12.76 -25.88 20.54
CA ARG A 163 13.13 -27.22 20.06
C ARG A 163 14.37 -27.75 20.79
N ASP A 164 14.44 -27.57 22.10
CA ASP A 164 15.19 -28.50 22.95
C ASP A 164 14.59 -28.52 24.36
N GLY A 165 14.46 -29.72 24.93
CA GLY A 165 14.00 -29.92 26.30
C GLY A 165 12.56 -30.43 26.46
N SER A 166 12.27 -31.64 25.96
CA SER A 166 11.27 -32.48 26.63
C SER A 166 11.84 -32.98 27.95
N GLN A 167 11.17 -32.73 29.08
CA GLN A 167 10.96 -33.76 30.11
C GLN A 167 9.85 -33.38 31.11
N SER A 168 8.97 -34.37 31.27
CA SER A 168 7.86 -34.59 32.19
C SER A 168 7.89 -33.97 33.59
N ALA A 169 6.71 -33.54 34.05
CA ALA A 169 6.20 -33.95 35.36
C ALA A 169 4.66 -34.08 35.30
N ALA A 170 4.20 -35.30 35.55
CA ALA A 170 2.80 -35.68 35.70
C ALA A 170 2.34 -35.51 37.17
N ALA A 171 1.03 -35.70 37.38
CA ALA A 171 0.30 -35.89 38.65
C ALA A 171 -0.07 -34.60 39.42
N GLN A 172 -1.23 -34.44 40.06
CA GLN A 172 -2.57 -35.05 40.09
C GLN A 172 -3.33 -34.27 41.20
N ALA A 173 -4.66 -34.14 41.06
CA ALA A 173 -5.70 -34.09 42.11
C ALA A 173 -6.82 -33.11 41.67
N ALA A 174 -7.97 -33.56 41.18
CA ALA A 174 -9.09 -34.17 41.92
C ALA A 174 -9.82 -33.17 42.84
N GLY A 175 -11.09 -32.90 42.54
CA GLY A 175 -12.00 -32.15 43.41
C GLY A 175 -13.29 -31.74 42.70
N ALA A 176 -14.34 -32.53 42.92
CA ALA A 176 -15.62 -32.46 42.23
C ALA A 176 -16.61 -31.43 42.82
N SER A 177 -17.57 -31.04 41.98
CA SER A 177 -18.98 -30.74 42.28
C SER A 177 -19.34 -29.59 43.25
N SER A 178 -20.03 -28.56 42.73
CA SER A 178 -21.48 -28.33 43.00
C SER A 178 -21.93 -26.96 42.48
N ALA A 179 -22.99 -26.97 41.66
CA ALA A 179 -24.00 -25.91 41.64
C ALA A 179 -25.09 -26.32 42.67
N PRO A 180 -25.95 -25.43 43.21
CA PRO A 180 -27.06 -24.93 42.39
C PRO A 180 -27.67 -23.53 42.74
N ALA A 181 -28.43 -23.04 41.77
CA ALA A 181 -29.75 -22.38 41.84
C ALA A 181 -29.96 -20.96 42.44
N SER A 182 -30.61 -20.14 41.59
CA SER A 182 -31.83 -19.34 41.81
C SER A 182 -31.83 -18.24 42.89
N SER A 183 -32.57 -17.14 42.80
CA SER A 183 -33.47 -16.54 41.80
C SER A 183 -33.94 -15.19 42.38
N VAL A 184 -34.65 -14.40 41.55
CA VAL A 184 -35.61 -13.35 41.91
C VAL A 184 -35.06 -11.98 42.32
N GLY A 185 -35.47 -10.98 41.53
CA GLY A 185 -36.21 -9.87 42.11
C GLY A 185 -35.89 -8.49 41.56
N GLY A 186 -36.88 -7.83 40.98
CA GLY A 186 -36.97 -6.36 41.05
C GLY A 186 -36.99 -5.61 39.74
N ALA A 187 -38.06 -5.78 38.96
CA ALA A 187 -38.52 -4.74 38.06
C ALA A 187 -38.97 -3.51 38.86
N ARG A 188 -38.57 -2.30 38.46
CA ARG A 188 -39.40 -1.08 38.50
C ARG A 188 -39.00 -0.12 37.38
N ALA A 189 -39.98 0.14 36.52
CA ALA A 189 -40.03 1.27 35.60
C ALA A 189 -40.26 2.58 36.38
N ASP A 190 -39.84 3.72 35.84
CA ASP A 190 -40.81 4.78 35.51
C ASP A 190 -40.24 5.86 34.55
N SER A 191 -41.06 6.10 33.53
CA SER A 191 -41.39 7.34 32.82
C SER A 191 -40.39 8.47 32.55
N THR A 192 -40.22 8.72 31.25
CA THR A 192 -40.71 9.91 30.54
C THR A 192 -40.29 11.29 31.04
N ARG A 193 -39.46 11.97 30.23
CA ARG A 193 -39.74 13.36 29.83
C ARG A 193 -39.08 13.73 28.51
N LEU A 194 -39.93 14.03 27.53
CA LEU A 194 -39.63 14.78 26.32
C LEU A 194 -39.44 16.27 26.68
N SER A 195 -38.52 16.95 26.00
CA SER A 195 -38.69 18.37 25.66
C SER A 195 -37.89 18.69 24.40
N SER A 196 -38.65 19.15 23.41
CA SER A 196 -38.23 19.70 22.13
C SER A 196 -38.09 21.22 22.23
N SER A 197 -37.19 21.79 21.41
CA SER A 197 -37.29 23.07 20.67
C SER A 197 -35.86 23.50 20.30
N ALA A 198 -35.47 23.45 19.02
CA ALA A 198 -35.79 24.36 17.91
C ALA A 198 -34.77 25.51 17.77
N ALA A 199 -34.05 25.42 16.65
CA ALA A 199 -33.36 26.41 15.84
C ALA A 199 -33.49 27.91 16.18
N LYS A 200 -32.38 28.66 16.01
CA LYS A 200 -32.25 29.61 14.88
C LYS A 200 -30.85 30.20 14.68
N ASP A 201 -30.57 30.33 13.38
CA ASP A 201 -29.70 31.25 12.63
C ASP A 201 -29.04 32.45 13.31
N GLY A 202 -27.84 32.78 12.80
CA GLY A 202 -27.13 34.02 13.06
C GLY A 202 -26.04 34.30 12.02
N THR A 203 -26.46 34.62 10.79
CA THR A 203 -25.66 35.17 9.69
C THR A 203 -25.15 36.58 10.00
N THR A 204 -23.87 36.86 9.73
CA THR A 204 -23.27 38.05 9.07
C THR A 204 -21.75 37.81 9.01
N GLY A 205 -21.00 37.99 7.93
CA GLY A 205 -21.18 38.83 6.75
C GLY A 205 -20.17 39.98 6.77
N PHE A 206 -18.92 39.74 6.39
CA PHE A 206 -18.02 40.79 5.90
C PHE A 206 -17.24 40.27 4.68
N ALA A 207 -17.53 40.89 3.54
CA ALA A 207 -16.79 40.74 2.30
C ALA A 207 -15.74 41.85 2.19
N ARG A 208 -14.60 41.55 1.56
CA ARG A 208 -14.24 42.05 0.21
C ARG A 208 -12.72 41.99 -0.04
N ALA A 209 -12.38 41.28 -1.12
CA ALA A 209 -11.34 41.48 -2.16
C ALA A 209 -9.90 41.90 -1.73
N SER A 210 -8.82 41.64 -2.45
CA SER A 210 -8.57 41.27 -3.84
C SER A 210 -7.08 40.92 -3.96
N LEU A 211 -6.75 40.13 -4.99
CA LEU A 211 -5.47 40.09 -5.71
C LEU A 211 -4.15 39.88 -4.91
N GLY A 212 -3.57 38.72 -5.15
CA GLY A 212 -2.17 38.42 -4.87
C GLY A 212 -1.71 37.23 -5.69
N THR A 213 -1.65 37.40 -7.01
CA THR A 213 -0.89 36.52 -7.90
C THR A 213 0.58 36.57 -7.51
N ALA A 214 1.15 35.44 -7.07
CA ALA A 214 2.59 35.20 -7.02
C ALA A 214 2.80 33.68 -7.07
N THR A 215 2.92 33.14 -8.29
CA THR A 215 4.21 32.68 -8.86
C THR A 215 4.70 31.36 -8.28
N ALA A 216 4.74 30.38 -9.17
CA ALA A 216 5.48 29.14 -9.02
C ALA A 216 6.91 29.36 -8.49
N ALA A 217 7.30 28.52 -7.54
CA ALA A 217 8.67 28.02 -7.34
C ALA A 217 8.50 26.71 -6.55
N GLY A 218 8.82 25.51 -7.05
CA GLY A 218 10.02 25.22 -7.82
C GLY A 218 11.24 25.38 -6.92
N GLY A 219 11.31 24.66 -5.79
CA GLY A 219 12.42 24.81 -4.83
C GLY A 219 12.68 23.60 -3.93
N GLY A 220 12.17 22.41 -4.29
CA GLY A 220 12.22 21.23 -3.42
C GLY A 220 13.53 20.42 -3.46
N SER A 221 14.59 20.88 -4.12
CA SER A 221 15.76 20.01 -4.36
C SER A 221 17.14 20.68 -4.45
N ASP A 222 17.23 22.01 -4.36
CA ASP A 222 18.51 22.72 -4.59
C ASP A 222 19.52 22.55 -3.45
N TRP A 223 19.07 22.40 -2.20
CA TRP A 223 19.99 22.26 -1.07
C TRP A 223 20.69 20.89 -1.07
N ILE A 224 20.03 19.84 -1.58
CA ILE A 224 20.60 18.50 -1.71
C ILE A 224 21.73 18.49 -2.74
N GLN A 225 21.62 19.29 -3.81
CA GLN A 225 22.64 19.43 -4.84
C GLN A 225 23.87 20.25 -4.37
N ARG A 226 23.74 21.04 -3.30
CA ARG A 226 24.87 21.78 -2.70
C ARG A 226 25.74 20.91 -1.79
N ILE A 227 25.29 19.71 -1.43
CA ILE A 227 26.11 18.78 -0.66
C ILE A 227 27.07 18.12 -1.66
N GLU A 228 28.31 18.59 -1.65
CA GLU A 228 29.39 18.01 -2.45
C GLU A 228 29.53 16.53 -2.09
N ARG A 229 29.19 15.67 -3.05
CA ARG A 229 29.30 14.22 -2.90
C ARG A 229 30.77 13.85 -2.84
N VAL A 230 31.18 13.20 -1.76
CA VAL A 230 32.53 12.66 -1.66
C VAL A 230 32.64 11.48 -2.64
N PRO A 231 33.71 11.41 -3.46
CA PRO A 231 34.00 10.22 -4.25
C PRO A 231 34.09 9.02 -3.32
N LEU A 232 33.14 8.09 -3.44
CA LEU A 232 33.21 6.82 -2.74
C LEU A 232 34.45 6.07 -3.25
N GLY A 233 35.34 5.65 -2.34
CA GLY A 233 36.50 4.85 -2.72
C GLY A 233 36.02 3.55 -3.36
N THR A 234 36.51 3.23 -4.56
CA THR A 234 36.21 1.97 -5.24
C THR A 234 37.05 0.81 -4.72
N GLU A 235 37.99 1.09 -3.81
CA GLU A 235 38.87 0.09 -3.20
C GLU A 235 38.13 -0.74 -2.14
N ASP A 236 38.51 -2.01 -2.04
CA ASP A 236 37.99 -2.92 -1.01
C ASP A 236 38.43 -2.46 0.38
N VAL A 237 37.47 -2.26 1.28
CA VAL A 237 37.66 -1.83 2.67
C VAL A 237 38.62 -2.77 3.41
N SER A 238 38.68 -4.04 3.02
CA SER A 238 39.52 -5.07 3.64
C SER A 238 41.02 -4.87 3.38
N THR A 239 41.39 -4.25 2.25
CA THR A 239 42.79 -4.10 1.82
C THR A 239 43.34 -2.68 2.06
N MET A 240 42.49 -1.73 2.45
CA MET A 240 42.90 -0.35 2.71
C MET A 240 43.80 -0.21 3.95
N PRO A 241 44.78 0.72 3.94
CA PRO A 241 45.57 1.05 5.12
C PRO A 241 44.73 1.76 6.18
N GLU A 242 45.10 1.60 7.45
CA GLU A 242 44.33 2.10 8.61
C GLU A 242 44.10 3.62 8.58
N ASP A 243 45.13 4.39 8.20
CA ASP A 243 45.05 5.85 8.07
C ASP A 243 44.05 6.28 6.97
N ALA A 244 43.98 5.51 5.87
CA ALA A 244 43.01 5.76 4.79
C ALA A 244 41.58 5.42 5.25
N LEU A 245 41.38 4.32 5.98
CA LEU A 245 40.08 3.96 6.56
C LEU A 245 39.56 5.05 7.52
N GLN A 246 40.44 5.58 8.38
CA GLN A 246 40.06 6.65 9.31
C GLN A 246 39.74 7.96 8.59
N THR A 247 40.51 8.29 7.54
CA THR A 247 40.31 9.50 6.75
C THR A 247 39.00 9.44 5.96
N GLU A 248 38.72 8.33 5.28
CA GLU A 248 37.47 8.13 4.53
C GLU A 248 36.26 8.10 5.49
N LYS A 249 36.38 7.43 6.64
CA LYS A 249 35.32 7.40 7.67
C LYS A 249 35.02 8.81 8.20
N ARG A 250 36.04 9.63 8.43
CA ARG A 250 35.88 11.02 8.89
C ARG A 250 35.20 11.87 7.82
N SER A 251 35.60 11.72 6.56
CA SER A 251 35.00 12.42 5.42
C SER A 251 33.52 12.06 5.25
N LEU A 252 33.19 10.77 5.20
CA LEU A 252 31.81 10.29 5.09
C LEU A 252 30.95 10.73 6.28
N LYS A 253 31.49 10.71 7.50
CA LYS A 253 30.78 11.22 8.68
C LYS A 253 30.43 12.71 8.55
N GLN A 254 31.33 13.53 8.01
CA GLN A 254 31.08 14.95 7.81
C GLN A 254 29.99 15.19 6.76
N VAL A 255 30.01 14.44 5.65
CA VAL A 255 28.96 14.53 4.60
C VAL A 255 27.61 14.10 5.14
N LEU A 256 27.53 12.93 5.80
CA LEU A 256 26.29 12.42 6.37
C LEU A 256 25.73 13.38 7.43
N HIS A 257 26.59 13.97 8.27
CA HIS A 257 26.17 14.95 9.26
C HIS A 257 25.66 16.26 8.63
N ARG A 258 26.32 16.75 7.57
CA ARG A 258 25.85 17.93 6.80
C ARG A 258 24.49 17.65 6.18
N PHE A 259 24.32 16.49 5.55
CA PHE A 259 23.04 16.04 5.04
C PHE A 259 21.96 16.00 6.11
N GLU A 260 22.22 15.34 7.25
CA GLU A 260 21.24 15.23 8.33
C GLU A 260 20.88 16.60 8.92
N SER A 261 21.86 17.49 9.09
CA SER A 261 21.66 18.83 9.64
C SER A 261 20.89 19.75 8.69
N ASP A 262 21.23 19.73 7.40
CA ASP A 262 20.53 20.53 6.40
C ASP A 262 19.12 19.98 6.17
N PHE A 263 18.95 18.65 6.15
CA PHE A 263 17.63 18.02 6.09
C PHE A 263 16.74 18.45 7.26
N GLU A 264 17.26 18.39 8.49
CA GLU A 264 16.53 18.81 9.69
C GLU A 264 16.23 20.32 9.67
N LYS A 265 17.15 21.14 9.15
CA LYS A 265 16.96 22.59 9.02
C LYS A 265 15.89 22.98 8.00
N TYR A 266 15.81 22.31 6.86
CA TYR A 266 14.83 22.64 5.81
C TYR A 266 13.48 21.95 6.01
N ASN A 267 13.47 20.73 6.57
CA ASN A 267 12.26 19.93 6.70
C ASN A 267 11.70 19.91 8.13
N GLY A 268 12.41 20.48 9.11
CA GLY A 268 11.99 20.54 10.51
C GLY A 268 11.97 19.18 11.23
N MET A 269 12.45 18.11 10.57
CA MET A 269 12.44 16.75 11.08
C MET A 269 13.68 16.00 10.62
N ARG A 270 14.11 14.99 11.39
CA ARG A 270 15.25 14.15 11.03
C ARG A 270 14.97 13.25 9.83
N PRO A 271 15.97 12.96 8.98
CA PRO A 271 15.78 12.12 7.79
C PRO A 271 15.44 10.68 8.16
N GLY A 272 14.30 10.22 7.66
CA GLY A 272 13.82 8.85 7.75
C GLY A 272 14.57 7.90 6.81
N ARG A 273 14.17 6.63 6.77
CA ARG A 273 14.82 5.63 5.90
C ARG A 273 14.68 5.95 4.40
N HIS A 274 13.57 6.55 3.99
CA HIS A 274 13.29 6.85 2.57
C HIS A 274 14.04 8.10 2.10
N ASP A 275 14.23 9.08 2.99
CA ASP A 275 14.94 10.32 2.69
C ASP A 275 16.45 10.11 2.47
N ARG A 276 16.98 9.00 3.00
CA ARG A 276 18.38 8.59 2.86
C ARG A 276 18.68 7.90 1.53
N HIS A 277 17.71 7.75 0.62
CA HIS A 277 17.90 7.04 -0.65
C HIS A 277 19.05 7.64 -1.46
N GLY A 278 19.17 8.98 -1.48
CA GLY A 278 20.25 9.70 -2.16
C GLY A 278 21.64 9.59 -1.53
N PHE A 279 21.76 9.04 -0.32
CA PHE A 279 23.00 8.85 0.44
C PHE A 279 23.20 7.38 0.90
N THR A 280 22.46 6.44 0.31
CA THR A 280 22.43 5.04 0.78
C THR A 280 23.80 4.36 0.64
N ALA A 281 24.54 4.68 -0.42
CA ALA A 281 25.89 4.13 -0.64
C ALA A 281 26.88 4.64 0.41
N GLU A 282 26.78 5.92 0.79
CA GLU A 282 27.59 6.59 1.80
C GLU A 282 27.30 6.02 3.20
N TYR A 283 26.03 5.78 3.52
CA TYR A 283 25.65 5.09 4.77
C TYR A 283 26.17 3.65 4.82
N HIS A 284 26.12 2.92 3.70
CA HIS A 284 26.63 1.55 3.62
C HIS A 284 28.15 1.51 3.80
N ARG A 285 28.88 2.33 3.02
CA ARG A 285 30.34 2.45 3.07
C ARG A 285 30.83 2.90 4.45
N TYR A 286 30.16 3.88 5.06
CA TYR A 286 30.47 4.28 6.44
C TYR A 286 30.28 3.13 7.43
N GLY A 287 29.25 2.30 7.25
CA GLY A 287 29.02 1.10 8.04
C GLY A 287 30.14 0.07 7.88
N GLU A 288 30.55 -0.21 6.65
CA GLU A 288 31.68 -1.11 6.33
C GLU A 288 32.98 -0.62 6.97
N LEU A 289 33.33 0.65 6.78
CA LEU A 289 34.52 1.26 7.38
C LEU A 289 34.49 1.16 8.92
N LYS A 290 33.33 1.40 9.55
CA LYS A 290 33.17 1.28 11.00
C LYS A 290 33.37 -0.15 11.48
N ASN A 291 32.79 -1.12 10.77
CA ASN A 291 32.91 -2.54 11.12
C ASN A 291 34.35 -3.02 10.96
N GLU A 292 35.02 -2.62 9.88
CA GLU A 292 36.41 -2.98 9.62
C GLU A 292 37.38 -2.38 10.65
N LEU A 293 37.23 -1.10 10.99
CA LEU A 293 38.00 -0.48 12.08
C LEU A 293 37.77 -1.17 13.43
N THR A 294 36.52 -1.57 13.71
CA THR A 294 36.20 -2.33 14.94
C THR A 294 36.87 -3.71 14.91
N ARG A 295 36.84 -4.40 13.77
CA ARG A 295 37.47 -5.71 13.57
C ARG A 295 38.99 -5.65 13.73
N ARG A 296 39.65 -4.61 13.19
CA ARG A 296 41.11 -4.40 13.34
C ARG A 296 41.50 -4.05 14.77
N SER A 297 40.70 -3.20 15.43
CA SER A 297 40.90 -2.87 16.84
C SER A 297 40.70 -4.05 17.80
N GLN A 298 39.94 -5.08 17.41
CA GLN A 298 39.77 -6.31 18.20
C GLN A 298 40.84 -7.38 17.91
N LYS A 299 41.61 -7.22 16.83
CA LYS A 299 42.63 -8.17 16.39
C LYS A 299 44.05 -7.77 16.83
N ASN A 300 44.25 -6.49 17.15
CA ASN A 300 45.40 -5.98 17.89
C ASN A 300 45.13 -6.06 19.40
#